data_AF-A0A3R6RU27-F1
#
_entry.id   AF-A0A3R6RU27-F1
#
_cell.length_a   1.000
_cell.length_b   1.000
_cell.length_c   1.000
_cell.angle_alpha   90.00
_cell.angle_beta   90.00
_cell.angle_gamma   90.00
#
_symmetry.space_group_name_H-M   'P 1'
#
loop_
_entity.id
_entity.type
_entity.pdbx_description
1 polymer ?
#
loop_
_entity_poly.entity_id
_entity_poly.type
_entity_poly.pdbx_seq_one_letter_code
_entity_poly.pdbx_strand_id
1 'polypeptide(L)' 'MNAMQPPQSVEEIKAGLETTEKGGVRQSIRNCLTVFQRDPLLSGAIAYNILTDRKDIIKP' A
#
# COMPACT_ATOMS: atom_id res chain seq x y z
N MET A 1 15.72 9.17 2.49
CA MET A 1 15.71 8.45 3.78
C MET A 1 14.25 8.24 4.15
N ASN A 2 13.68 7.06 3.84
CA ASN A 2 12.36 6.72 4.38
C ASN A 2 12.60 6.44 5.86
N ALA A 3 12.28 7.41 6.73
CA ALA A 3 12.05 7.10 8.12
C ALA A 3 10.99 5.98 8.11
N MET A 4 11.33 4.80 8.65
CA MET A 4 10.37 3.71 8.81
C MET A 4 9.23 4.29 9.64
N GLN A 5 8.12 4.62 8.97
CA GLN A 5 6.91 5.03 9.68
C GLN A 5 6.55 3.90 10.63
N PRO A 6 6.13 4.21 11.88
CA PRO A 6 5.71 3.18 12.82
C PRO A 6 4.65 2.28 12.16
N PRO A 7 4.65 0.96 12.46
CA PRO A 7 3.68 0.03 11.88
C PRO A 7 2.26 0.55 12.15
N GLN A 8 1.48 0.77 11.09
CA GLN A 8 0.09 1.21 11.22
C GLN A 8 -0.81 -0.01 11.41
N SER A 9 -1.89 0.15 12.16
CA SER A 9 -2.90 -0.92 12.24
C SER A 9 -3.70 -1.02 10.95
N VAL A 10 -4.30 -2.19 10.69
CA VAL A 10 -5.16 -2.41 9.52
C VAL A 10 -6.35 -1.44 9.54
N GLU A 11 -6.87 -1.13 10.72
CA GLU A 11 -7.98 -0.20 10.93
C GLU A 11 -7.60 1.24 10.56
N GLU A 12 -6.40 1.70 10.98
CA GLU A 12 -5.88 3.02 10.63
C GLU A 12 -5.69 3.17 9.12
N ILE A 13 -5.16 2.14 8.46
CA ILE A 13 -4.96 2.14 7.01
C ILE A 13 -6.31 2.22 6.31
N LYS A 14 -7.27 1.37 6.72
CA LYS A 14 -8.62 1.32 6.14
C LYS A 14 -9.36 2.65 6.31
N ALA A 15 -9.21 3.32 7.45
CA ALA A 15 -9.78 4.64 7.71
C ALA A 15 -9.19 5.73 6.80
N GLY A 16 -7.95 5.56 6.33
CA GLY A 16 -7.27 6.47 5.41
C GLY A 16 -7.55 6.23 3.91
N LEU A 17 -8.32 5.19 3.56
CA LEU A 17 -8.64 4.88 2.16
C LEU A 17 -9.76 5.79 1.64
N GLU A 18 -9.63 6.21 0.38
CA GLU A 18 -10.69 6.95 -0.29
C GLU A 18 -11.95 6.09 -0.36
N THR A 19 -13.10 6.71 -0.13
CA THR A 19 -14.40 6.04 -0.22
C THR A 19 -15.15 6.44 -1.50
N THR A 20 -16.11 5.61 -1.85
CA THR A 20 -17.14 5.89 -2.85
C THR A 20 -18.26 6.70 -2.20
N GLU A 21 -19.13 7.28 -3.03
CA GLU A 21 -20.31 8.02 -2.57
C GLU A 21 -21.26 7.16 -1.72
N LYS A 22 -21.25 5.83 -1.92
CA LYS A 22 -22.04 4.86 -1.16
C LYS A 22 -21.34 4.37 0.12
N GLY A 23 -20.20 4.96 0.49
CA GLY A 23 -19.45 4.64 1.71
C GLY A 23 -18.53 3.41 1.62
N GLY A 24 -18.57 2.65 0.53
CA GLY A 24 -17.61 1.56 0.29
C GLY A 24 -16.21 2.09 -0.04
N VAL A 25 -15.16 1.33 0.26
CA VAL A 25 -13.78 1.66 -0.14
C VAL A 25 -13.69 1.75 -1.67
N ARG A 26 -13.10 2.83 -2.18
CA ARG A 26 -12.88 3.04 -3.62
C ARG A 26 -11.82 2.07 -4.14
N GLN A 27 -12.10 1.40 -5.25
CA GLN A 27 -11.08 0.65 -5.98
C GLN A 27 -10.26 1.61 -6.86
N SER A 28 -9.24 2.24 -6.27
CA SER A 28 -8.31 3.12 -6.99
C SER A 28 -6.89 2.59 -6.87
N ILE A 29 -6.06 2.84 -7.89
CA ILE A 29 -4.61 2.54 -7.82
C ILE A 29 -3.98 3.21 -6.61
N ARG A 30 -4.45 4.41 -6.24
CA ARG A 30 -4.00 5.12 -5.04
C ARG A 30 -4.29 4.33 -3.76
N ASN A 31 -5.51 3.83 -3.58
CA ASN A 31 -5.85 2.99 -2.43
C ASN A 31 -5.03 1.69 -2.42
N CYS A 32 -4.83 1.04 -3.57
CA CYS A 32 -3.98 -0.14 -3.66
C CYS A 32 -2.54 0.17 -3.21
N LEU A 33 -1.93 1.26 -3.71
CA LEU A 33 -0.58 1.67 -3.32
C LEU A 33 -0.49 2.01 -1.82
N THR A 34 -1.50 2.69 -1.26
CA THR A 34 -1.56 3.00 0.17
C THR A 34 -1.50 1.72 1.01
N VAL A 35 -2.27 0.68 0.64
CA VAL A 35 -2.24 -0.62 1.31
C VAL A 35 -0.85 -1.26 1.21
N PHE A 36 -0.31 -1.40 0.00
CA PHE A 36 1.01 -2.01 -0.21
C PHE A 36 2.18 -1.28 0.47
N GLN A 37 2.04 0.01 0.78
CA GLN A 37 3.08 0.81 1.43
C GLN A 37 2.97 0.82 2.95
N ARG A 38 1.77 0.70 3.50
CA ARG A 38 1.49 0.95 4.92
C ARG A 38 1.05 -0.28 5.69
N ASP A 39 0.49 -1.27 5.01
CA ASP A 39 0.05 -2.52 5.64
C ASP A 39 1.25 -3.28 6.20
N PRO A 40 1.24 -3.67 7.48
CA PRO A 40 2.40 -4.27 8.13
C PRO A 40 2.79 -5.63 7.55
N LEU A 41 1.88 -6.32 6.85
CA LEU A 41 2.15 -7.59 6.19
C LEU A 41 2.55 -7.42 4.73
N LEU A 42 2.14 -6.33 4.07
CA LEU A 42 2.41 -6.08 2.66
C LEU A 42 3.50 -5.04 2.40
N SER A 43 3.90 -4.27 3.42
CA SER A 43 4.96 -3.27 3.32
C SER A 43 6.27 -3.94 2.92
N GLY A 44 6.71 -3.71 1.69
CA GLY A 44 7.89 -4.36 1.09
C GLY A 44 7.58 -5.26 -0.11
N ALA A 45 6.30 -5.57 -0.36
CA ALA A 45 5.90 -6.41 -1.50
C ALA A 45 6.11 -5.72 -2.86
N ILE A 46 6.22 -4.38 -2.90
CA ILE A 46 6.52 -3.64 -4.13
C ILE A 46 8.03 -3.42 -4.24
N ALA A 47 8.66 -4.09 -5.21
CA ALA A 47 10.09 -3.95 -5.48
C ALA A 47 10.33 -3.40 -6.89
N TYR A 48 11.37 -2.59 -7.05
CA TYR A 48 11.84 -2.15 -8.36
C TYR A 48 12.95 -3.08 -8.86
N ASN A 49 12.70 -3.72 -10.00
CA ASN A 49 13.64 -4.60 -10.66
C ASN A 49 14.52 -3.79 -11.62
N ILE A 50 15.75 -3.52 -11.18
CA ILE A 50 16.73 -2.73 -11.93
C ILE A 50 17.18 -3.38 -13.24
N LEU A 51 17.00 -4.70 -13.40
CA LEU A 51 17.42 -5.43 -14.60
C LEU A 51 16.40 -5.35 -15.73
N THR A 52 15.13 -5.14 -15.38
CA THR A 52 14.02 -5.14 -16.36
C THR A 52 13.26 -3.80 -16.41
N ASP A 53 13.63 -2.84 -15.56
CA ASP A 53 12.93 -1.54 -15.41
C ASP A 53 11.43 -1.73 -15.10
N ARG A 54 11.11 -2.72 -14.24
CA ARG A 54 9.74 -3.04 -13.84
C ARG A 54 9.55 -2.92 -12.34
N LYS A 55 8.31 -2.65 -11.94
CA LYS A 55 7.87 -2.79 -10.55
C LYS A 55 7.18 -4.12 -10.40
N ASP A 56 7.74 -4.98 -9.56
CA ASP A 56 7.25 -6.32 -9.31
C ASP A 56 6.53 -6.37 -7.96
N ILE A 57 5.53 -7.25 -7.86
CA ILE A 57 4.91 -7.64 -6.60
C ILE A 57 5.56 -8.96 -6.16
N ILE A 58 6.30 -8.92 -5.06
CA ILE A 58 7.00 -10.06 -4.48
C ILE A 58 6.35 -10.47 -3.16
N LYS A 59 6.66 -11.68 -2.69
CA LYS A 59 6.33 -12.05 -1.31
C LYS A 59 7.16 -11.16 -0.36
N PRO A 60 6.51 -10.40 0.54
CA PRO A 60 7.20 -9.54 1.50
C PRO A 60 8.01 -10.35 2.52
#